data_AF-A0AA38UQ03-F1
#
_entry.id   AF-A0AA38UQ03-F1
#
_cell.length_a   1.000
_cell.length_b   1.000
_cell.length_c   1.000
_cell.angle_alpha   90.00
_cell.angle_beta   90.00
_cell.angle_gamma   90.00
#
_symmetry.space_group_name_H-M   'P 1'
#
loop_
_entity.id
_entity.type
_entity.pdbx_description
1 polymer ?
#
loop_
_entity_poly.entity_id
_entity_poly.type
_entity_poly.pdbx_seq_one_letter_code
_entity_poly.pdbx_strand_id
1 'polypeptide(L)'
;VCQLVGKSSLFNTDHSQWIPRDRNALIKYAKMWRDAKTVKERKNIFNKYGVHWTSFSLLDYWDPTRQLVIDSMHCILEGLVQYQCRHVLRLDASTRQSSSTGFKYAFDWQWPLYDADSAPIHIEMNPKHIPQVAKVQDMLCWAIEGEQSVSLDYMWSRLEGQVLSALQSVAWSLELPLSLDNIDPQISSLYIERSKRKSKRKNHDSTHFPAGKAASHKNHFIALLLNWRLSQPHNSSEFIAETGDEATLKFIQNVIRDMIRPAWVSSVPKNFGEKSAGSVKAEEWRWLSSLFPPVALIIYWGDADGCAPPEDDSKEGRFLKVLDHTMALFQATIVALLYSTSTRRANIYRKYHAEWVNGLTTLFPQAREGKIKPNIHAAGHIFDFLLLFGPVMSWWCFPFERLIGALQKINTNDHIGGMFPVVVRAAAYKNVS
;
A
#
# COMPACT_ATOMS: atom_id res chain seq x y z
N VAL A 1 -5.99 -15.81 -9.39
CA VAL A 1 -5.14 -14.63 -9.69
C VAL A 1 -6.01 -13.54 -10.27
N CYS A 2 -6.13 -12.42 -9.55
CA CYS A 2 -6.96 -11.26 -9.94
C CYS A 2 -6.35 -10.47 -11.10
N GLN A 3 -7.21 -9.87 -11.94
CA GLN A 3 -6.80 -9.01 -13.04
C GLN A 3 -6.38 -7.60 -12.60
N LEU A 4 -6.82 -7.14 -11.42
CA LEU A 4 -6.51 -5.80 -10.93
C LEU A 4 -5.00 -5.58 -10.83
N VAL A 5 -4.56 -4.40 -11.28
CA VAL A 5 -3.15 -4.00 -11.37
C VAL A 5 -2.97 -2.55 -10.95
N GLY A 6 -1.79 -2.26 -10.40
CA GLY A 6 -1.42 -0.91 -9.97
C GLY A 6 -1.65 -0.67 -8.48
N LYS A 7 -1.21 0.50 -8.00
CA LYS A 7 -1.28 0.84 -6.57
C LYS A 7 -2.68 1.25 -6.15
N SER A 8 -3.41 1.99 -6.99
CA SER A 8 -4.76 2.45 -6.68
C SER A 8 -5.76 1.28 -6.56
N SER A 9 -5.59 0.23 -7.36
CA SER A 9 -6.43 -0.96 -7.27
C SER A 9 -6.25 -1.75 -5.97
N LEU A 10 -5.20 -1.48 -5.19
CA LEU A 10 -4.95 -2.20 -3.93
C LEU A 10 -6.00 -1.92 -2.86
N PHE A 11 -6.68 -0.77 -2.94
CA PHE A 11 -7.73 -0.35 -2.02
C PHE A 11 -9.14 -0.58 -2.57
N ASN A 12 -9.26 -1.10 -3.79
CA ASN A 12 -10.56 -1.38 -4.38
C ASN A 12 -11.27 -2.44 -3.53
N THR A 13 -12.46 -2.14 -3.01
CA THR A 13 -13.33 -3.07 -2.27
C THR A 13 -14.57 -3.46 -3.08
N ASP A 14 -14.68 -3.02 -4.32
CA ASP A 14 -15.72 -3.42 -5.26
C ASP A 14 -15.39 -4.79 -5.87
N HIS A 15 -15.82 -5.83 -5.17
CA HIS A 15 -15.59 -7.22 -5.56
C HIS A 15 -16.19 -7.61 -6.92
N SER A 16 -17.10 -6.83 -7.50
CA SER A 16 -17.61 -7.10 -8.85
C SER A 16 -16.53 -6.97 -9.92
N GLN A 17 -15.48 -6.18 -9.65
CA GLN A 17 -14.35 -5.95 -10.55
C GLN A 17 -13.23 -6.99 -10.40
N TRP A 18 -13.34 -7.88 -9.41
CA TRP A 18 -12.30 -8.82 -9.02
C TRP A 18 -12.36 -10.10 -9.87
N ILE A 19 -12.12 -9.93 -11.16
CA ILE A 19 -12.24 -11.02 -12.13
C ILE A 19 -10.91 -11.79 -12.21
N PRO A 20 -10.94 -13.14 -12.26
CA PRO A 20 -9.76 -13.94 -12.50
C PRO A 20 -9.14 -13.63 -13.87
N ARG A 21 -7.80 -13.65 -13.95
CA ARG A 21 -7.10 -13.59 -15.24
C ARG A 21 -7.38 -14.82 -16.08
N ASP A 22 -7.23 -14.69 -17.40
CA ASP A 22 -7.30 -15.83 -18.31
C ASP A 22 -6.14 -16.81 -18.11
N ARG A 23 -6.48 -18.10 -17.96
CA ARG A 23 -5.54 -19.20 -17.74
C ARG A 23 -4.57 -19.36 -18.91
N ASN A 24 -5.08 -19.34 -20.14
CA ASN A 24 -4.28 -19.61 -21.33
C ASN A 24 -3.26 -18.49 -21.56
N ALA A 25 -3.66 -17.24 -21.33
CA ALA A 25 -2.79 -16.08 -21.32
C ALA A 25 -1.67 -16.22 -20.27
N LEU A 26 -1.99 -16.60 -19.02
CA LEU A 26 -0.98 -16.82 -17.99
C LEU A 26 0.02 -17.92 -18.36
N ILE A 27 -0.45 -19.05 -18.90
CA ILE A 27 0.43 -20.14 -19.37
C ILE A 27 1.33 -19.66 -20.52
N LYS A 28 0.78 -18.90 -21.47
CA LYS A 28 1.55 -18.28 -22.55
C LYS A 28 2.65 -17.38 -22.00
N TYR A 29 2.33 -16.49 -21.06
CA TYR A 29 3.32 -15.59 -20.45
C TYR A 29 4.37 -16.33 -19.62
N ALA A 30 3.98 -17.41 -18.93
CA ALA A 30 4.92 -18.27 -18.22
C ALA A 30 5.91 -18.96 -19.19
N LYS A 31 5.44 -19.45 -20.35
CA LYS A 31 6.30 -20.01 -21.40
C LYS A 31 7.24 -18.95 -21.98
N MET A 32 6.74 -17.74 -22.24
CA MET A 32 7.58 -16.62 -22.66
C MET A 32 8.69 -16.33 -21.63
N TRP A 33 8.38 -16.37 -20.33
CA TRP A 33 9.38 -16.20 -19.28
C TRP A 33 10.42 -17.32 -19.27
N ARG A 34 10.01 -18.58 -19.46
CA ARG A 34 10.92 -19.73 -19.55
C ARG A 34 11.90 -19.58 -20.70
N ASP A 35 11.36 -19.26 -21.87
CA ASP A 35 12.06 -19.24 -23.17
C ASP A 35 12.86 -17.94 -23.39
N ALA A 36 12.65 -16.93 -22.55
CA ALA A 36 13.43 -15.68 -22.55
C ALA A 36 14.93 -15.97 -22.37
N LYS A 37 15.74 -15.34 -23.24
CA LYS A 37 17.18 -15.62 -23.36
C LYS A 37 18.02 -14.88 -22.33
N THR A 38 17.45 -13.86 -21.68
CA THR A 38 18.17 -13.01 -20.72
C THR A 38 17.41 -12.82 -19.41
N VAL A 39 18.15 -12.61 -18.33
CA VAL A 39 17.58 -12.27 -17.01
C VAL A 39 16.77 -10.96 -17.08
N LYS A 40 17.22 -10.00 -17.90
CA LYS A 40 16.52 -8.73 -18.10
C LYS A 40 15.16 -8.93 -18.77
N GLU A 41 15.08 -9.78 -19.78
CA GLU A 41 13.83 -10.12 -20.46
C GLU A 41 12.88 -10.86 -19.51
N ARG A 42 13.36 -11.84 -18.75
CA ARG A 42 12.60 -12.51 -17.68
C ARG A 42 12.01 -11.51 -16.69
N LYS A 43 12.82 -10.55 -16.22
CA LYS A 43 12.37 -9.50 -15.29
C LYS A 43 11.30 -8.60 -15.92
N ASN A 44 11.45 -8.23 -17.20
CA ASN A 44 10.45 -7.43 -17.90
C ASN A 44 9.12 -8.18 -18.08
N ILE A 45 9.16 -9.46 -18.43
CA ILE A 45 7.98 -10.32 -18.55
C ILE A 45 7.29 -10.45 -17.19
N PHE A 46 8.04 -10.72 -16.12
CA PHE A 46 7.47 -10.79 -14.77
C PHE A 46 6.86 -9.45 -14.33
N ASN A 47 7.55 -8.34 -14.54
CA ASN A 47 7.02 -7.01 -14.18
C ASN A 47 5.73 -6.67 -14.94
N LYS A 48 5.60 -7.14 -16.19
CA LYS A 48 4.42 -6.87 -17.02
C LYS A 48 3.25 -7.80 -16.72
N TYR A 49 3.53 -9.09 -16.54
CA TYR A 49 2.50 -10.13 -16.48
C TYR A 49 2.35 -10.80 -15.11
N GLY A 50 3.30 -10.59 -14.19
CA GLY A 50 3.25 -11.09 -12.81
C GLY A 50 3.41 -12.61 -12.67
N VAL A 51 3.98 -13.30 -13.66
CA VAL A 51 4.06 -14.77 -13.68
C VAL A 51 5.46 -15.27 -14.02
N HIS A 52 5.86 -16.36 -13.35
CA HIS A 52 7.06 -17.14 -13.62
C HIS A 52 6.69 -18.50 -14.19
N TRP A 53 7.62 -19.14 -14.89
CA TRP A 53 7.47 -20.55 -15.26
C TRP A 53 7.54 -21.44 -14.01
N THR A 54 6.69 -22.46 -13.97
CA THR A 54 6.75 -23.56 -13.00
C THR A 54 6.57 -24.87 -13.76
N SER A 55 7.19 -25.95 -13.27
CA SER A 55 6.97 -27.30 -13.82
C SER A 55 5.50 -27.74 -13.73
N PHE A 56 4.71 -27.15 -12.82
CA PHE A 56 3.26 -27.39 -12.80
C PHE A 56 2.56 -26.95 -14.08
N SER A 57 3.14 -26.03 -14.86
CA SER A 57 2.61 -25.66 -16.19
C SER A 57 2.69 -26.79 -17.23
N LEU A 58 3.30 -27.93 -16.91
CA LEU A 58 3.25 -29.16 -17.71
C LEU A 58 2.01 -30.02 -17.43
N LEU A 59 1.30 -29.76 -16.33
CA LEU A 59 0.14 -30.52 -15.93
C LEU A 59 -1.11 -29.93 -16.59
N ASP A 60 -1.81 -30.71 -17.40
CA ASP A 60 -2.97 -30.23 -18.16
C ASP A 60 -4.12 -29.72 -17.28
N TYR A 61 -4.20 -30.21 -16.04
CA TYR A 61 -5.19 -29.79 -15.04
C TYR A 61 -4.74 -28.61 -14.19
N TRP A 62 -3.49 -28.14 -14.32
CA TRP A 62 -3.01 -27.00 -13.55
C TRP A 62 -3.63 -25.70 -14.07
N ASP A 63 -4.29 -24.99 -13.18
CA ASP A 63 -4.87 -23.68 -13.38
C ASP A 63 -4.42 -22.74 -12.24
N PRO A 64 -3.35 -21.95 -12.45
CA PRO A 64 -2.86 -21.05 -11.42
C PRO A 64 -3.86 -19.95 -11.06
N THR A 65 -4.87 -19.70 -11.90
CA THR A 65 -5.89 -18.68 -11.62
C THR A 65 -6.81 -19.10 -10.47
N ARG A 66 -6.96 -20.42 -10.24
CA ARG A 66 -7.86 -21.03 -9.24
C ARG A 66 -7.14 -21.83 -8.16
N GLN A 67 -5.94 -22.33 -8.44
CA GLN A 67 -5.21 -23.27 -7.59
C GLN A 67 -4.03 -22.64 -6.82
N LEU A 68 -3.83 -21.32 -6.95
CA LEU A 68 -2.90 -20.59 -6.10
C LEU A 68 -3.63 -20.05 -4.87
N VAL A 69 -3.24 -20.54 -3.70
CA VAL A 69 -3.73 -20.09 -2.40
C VAL A 69 -2.82 -18.99 -1.86
N ILE A 70 -3.40 -17.94 -1.30
CA ILE A 70 -2.64 -16.89 -0.61
C ILE A 70 -2.35 -17.42 0.79
N ASP A 71 -1.07 -17.43 1.17
CA ASP A 71 -0.72 -17.79 2.53
C ASP A 71 -1.23 -16.74 3.52
N SER A 72 -2.26 -17.12 4.28
CA SER A 72 -2.94 -16.29 5.27
C SER A 72 -2.01 -15.83 6.38
N MET A 73 -0.99 -16.60 6.75
CA MET A 73 -0.07 -16.26 7.83
C MET A 73 0.72 -15.00 7.45
N HIS A 74 1.41 -15.05 6.31
CA HIS A 74 2.16 -13.91 5.78
C HIS A 74 1.24 -12.80 5.28
N CYS A 75 0.05 -13.14 4.76
CA CYS A 75 -0.86 -12.15 4.23
C CYS A 75 -1.51 -11.32 5.34
N ILE A 76 -2.04 -11.97 6.37
CA ILE A 76 -2.81 -11.32 7.45
C ILE A 76 -1.91 -10.94 8.62
N LEU A 77 -1.18 -11.88 9.22
CA LEU A 77 -0.46 -11.65 10.48
C LEU A 77 0.81 -10.82 10.27
N GLU A 78 1.74 -11.31 9.46
CA GLU A 78 2.97 -10.56 9.14
C GLU A 78 2.75 -9.48 8.08
N GLY A 79 1.59 -9.49 7.43
CA GLY A 79 1.21 -8.53 6.40
C GLY A 79 0.38 -7.39 6.96
N LEU A 80 -0.91 -7.64 7.17
CA LEU A 80 -1.87 -6.61 7.56
C LEU A 80 -1.77 -6.19 9.02
N VAL A 81 -1.73 -7.13 9.96
CA VAL A 81 -1.67 -6.82 11.40
C VAL A 81 -0.37 -6.10 11.72
N GLN A 82 0.77 -6.61 11.23
CA GLN A 82 2.03 -5.91 11.34
C GLN A 82 1.96 -4.50 10.75
N TYR A 83 1.38 -4.35 9.55
CA TYR A 83 1.23 -3.05 8.89
C TYR A 83 0.36 -2.09 9.71
N GLN A 84 -0.79 -2.54 10.21
CA GLN A 84 -1.66 -1.74 11.07
C GLN A 84 -0.92 -1.28 12.33
N CYS A 85 -0.31 -2.19 13.07
CA CYS A 85 0.35 -1.83 14.32
C CYS A 85 1.58 -0.94 14.09
N ARG A 86 2.47 -1.29 13.14
CA ARG A 86 3.76 -0.60 12.98
C ARG A 86 3.68 0.66 12.13
N HIS A 87 2.85 0.68 11.09
CA HIS A 87 2.82 1.79 10.13
C HIS A 87 1.61 2.70 10.32
N VAL A 88 0.42 2.13 10.50
CA VAL A 88 -0.82 2.89 10.61
C VAL A 88 -0.92 3.55 11.99
N LEU A 89 -0.85 2.74 13.04
CA LEU A 89 -0.88 3.18 14.44
C LEU A 89 0.49 3.63 14.98
N ARG A 90 1.57 3.44 14.21
CA ARG A 90 2.94 3.84 14.59
C ARG A 90 3.38 3.31 15.97
N LEU A 91 2.96 2.10 16.34
CA LEU A 91 3.33 1.42 17.58
C LEU A 91 4.77 0.85 17.49
N ASP A 92 5.72 1.73 17.20
CA ASP A 92 7.13 1.44 17.07
C ASP A 92 7.94 2.66 17.55
N ALA A 93 8.73 2.45 18.60
CA ALA A 93 9.53 3.48 19.25
C ALA A 93 10.59 4.07 18.31
N SER A 94 11.01 3.34 17.27
CA SER A 94 12.00 3.81 16.29
C SER A 94 11.41 4.74 15.23
N THR A 95 10.14 4.57 14.87
CA THR A 95 9.45 5.46 13.92
C THR A 95 9.15 6.85 14.49
N ARG A 96 9.31 7.04 15.81
CA ARG A 96 9.27 8.36 16.46
C ARG A 96 10.37 9.31 15.98
N GLN A 97 11.49 8.76 15.49
CA GLN A 97 12.62 9.57 14.97
C GLN A 97 12.41 10.04 13.52
N SER A 98 11.41 9.51 12.81
CA SER A 98 11.15 9.81 11.40
C SER A 98 10.02 10.83 11.15
N SER A 99 9.41 11.40 12.19
CA SER A 99 8.38 12.45 12.04
C SER A 99 8.93 13.87 12.16
N SER A 100 10.18 14.12 11.77
CA SER A 100 10.64 15.49 11.51
C SER A 100 10.10 16.03 10.18
N THR A 101 9.51 15.17 9.35
CA THR A 101 8.68 15.56 8.20
C THR A 101 7.26 15.10 8.49
N GLY A 102 6.43 16.04 8.93
CA GLY A 102 5.01 15.82 9.12
C GLY A 102 4.28 15.57 7.81
N PHE A 103 2.98 15.37 7.93
CA PHE A 103 2.12 14.97 6.83
C PHE A 103 2.15 15.96 5.66
N LYS A 104 2.55 15.47 4.50
CA LYS A 104 2.85 16.30 3.32
C LYS A 104 1.66 16.53 2.40
N TYR A 105 0.51 15.89 2.63
CA TYR A 105 -0.67 16.02 1.75
C TYR A 105 -1.65 17.08 2.28
N ALA A 106 -2.38 17.73 1.37
CA ALA A 106 -3.45 18.67 1.72
C ALA A 106 -4.85 18.09 1.52
N PHE A 107 -5.04 17.18 0.55
CA PHE A 107 -6.33 16.59 0.22
C PHE A 107 -6.15 15.26 -0.52
N ASP A 108 -7.25 14.50 -0.68
CA ASP A 108 -7.32 13.31 -1.52
C ASP A 108 -8.02 13.60 -2.85
N TRP A 109 -7.58 12.94 -3.91
CA TRP A 109 -8.20 13.04 -5.24
C TRP A 109 -8.34 11.65 -5.86
N GLN A 110 -9.52 11.35 -6.41
CA GLN A 110 -9.77 10.09 -7.09
C GLN A 110 -9.18 10.13 -8.49
N TRP A 111 -7.91 9.76 -8.59
CA TRP A 111 -7.20 9.72 -9.85
C TRP A 111 -7.64 8.54 -10.73
N PRO A 112 -8.02 8.78 -12.00
CA PRO A 112 -8.22 7.68 -12.93
C PRO A 112 -6.89 6.98 -13.21
N LEU A 113 -6.96 5.65 -13.36
CA LEU A 113 -5.82 4.87 -13.82
C LEU A 113 -5.48 5.26 -15.25
N TYR A 114 -4.18 5.37 -15.55
CA TYR A 114 -3.77 5.49 -16.94
C TYR A 114 -4.14 4.21 -17.68
N ASP A 115 -5.01 4.37 -18.67
CA ASP A 115 -5.38 3.34 -19.61
C ASP A 115 -4.92 3.77 -21.01
N ALA A 116 -4.13 2.91 -21.65
CA ALA A 116 -3.55 3.19 -22.96
C ALA A 116 -4.61 3.18 -24.07
N ASP A 117 -5.70 2.41 -23.87
CA ASP A 117 -6.74 2.23 -24.89
C ASP A 117 -7.69 3.44 -24.95
N SER A 118 -7.84 4.17 -23.84
CA SER A 118 -8.66 5.39 -23.75
C SER A 118 -7.85 6.69 -23.89
N ALA A 119 -6.52 6.64 -23.80
CA ALA A 119 -5.68 7.82 -23.95
C ALA A 119 -5.66 8.31 -25.42
N PRO A 120 -5.73 9.64 -25.67
CA PRO A 120 -5.56 10.19 -27.01
C PRO A 120 -4.23 9.75 -27.63
N ILE A 121 -4.20 9.52 -28.95
CA ILE A 121 -3.03 9.01 -29.70
C ILE A 121 -1.74 9.83 -29.41
N HIS A 122 -1.88 11.14 -29.20
CA HIS A 122 -0.75 12.04 -28.93
C HIS A 122 -0.24 11.99 -27.47
N ILE A 123 -0.92 11.27 -26.57
CA ILE A 123 -0.57 11.06 -25.15
C ILE A 123 -0.12 9.60 -24.92
N GLU A 124 -0.11 8.77 -25.97
CA GLU A 124 0.33 7.38 -25.87
C GLU A 124 1.73 7.31 -25.23
N MET A 125 1.82 6.54 -24.15
CA MET A 125 2.97 6.56 -23.27
C MET A 125 3.63 5.19 -23.18
N ASN A 126 4.96 5.18 -23.26
CA ASN A 126 5.73 3.98 -23.01
C ASN A 126 5.41 3.44 -21.59
N PRO A 127 5.07 2.15 -21.42
CA PRO A 127 4.72 1.57 -20.12
C PRO A 127 5.73 1.85 -19.00
N LYS A 128 7.01 2.01 -19.33
CA LYS A 128 8.08 2.36 -18.36
C LYS A 128 7.88 3.73 -17.69
N HIS A 129 7.07 4.61 -18.27
CA HIS A 129 6.77 5.95 -17.78
C HIS A 129 5.46 6.04 -16.99
N ILE A 130 4.59 5.01 -17.02
CA ILE A 130 3.34 4.97 -16.23
C ILE A 130 3.57 5.27 -14.74
N PRO A 131 4.63 4.76 -14.08
CA PRO A 131 4.91 5.11 -12.69
C PRO A 131 5.16 6.61 -12.45
N GLN A 132 5.50 7.38 -13.49
CA GLN A 132 5.68 8.83 -13.38
C GLN A 132 4.34 9.58 -13.37
N VAL A 133 3.29 9.06 -14.02
CA VAL A 133 1.92 9.63 -13.90
C VAL A 133 1.48 9.60 -12.45
N ALA A 134 1.61 8.44 -11.79
CA ALA A 134 1.30 8.32 -10.36
C ALA A 134 2.12 9.27 -9.48
N LYS A 135 3.38 9.57 -9.84
CA LYS A 135 4.19 10.57 -9.12
C LYS A 135 3.66 11.99 -9.32
N VAL A 136 3.25 12.36 -10.53
CA VAL A 136 2.66 13.68 -10.80
C VAL A 136 1.36 13.84 -10.01
N GLN A 137 0.46 12.86 -10.10
CA GLN A 137 -0.80 12.80 -9.36
C GLN A 137 -0.56 12.95 -7.85
N ASP A 138 0.39 12.18 -7.29
CA ASP A 138 0.77 12.23 -5.87
C ASP A 138 1.26 13.63 -5.45
N MET A 139 2.16 14.24 -6.23
CA MET A 139 2.73 15.55 -5.93
C MET A 139 1.68 16.66 -5.93
N LEU A 140 0.67 16.58 -6.80
CA LEU A 140 -0.39 17.57 -6.88
C LEU A 140 -1.35 17.54 -5.67
N CYS A 141 -1.26 16.52 -4.82
CA CYS A 141 -2.01 16.47 -3.57
C CYS A 141 -1.20 17.01 -2.38
N TRP A 142 0.06 17.43 -2.55
CA TRP A 142 0.90 17.90 -1.45
C TRP A 142 0.49 19.27 -0.92
N ALA A 143 0.63 19.51 0.38
CA ALA A 143 0.38 20.78 1.04
C ALA A 143 1.39 21.85 0.57
N ILE A 144 0.89 23.05 0.28
CA ILE A 144 1.67 24.21 -0.13
C ILE A 144 1.68 25.33 0.91
N GLU A 145 0.86 25.21 1.96
CA GLU A 145 0.85 26.07 3.15
C GLU A 145 0.88 25.24 4.44
N GLY A 146 1.42 25.80 5.52
CA GLY A 146 1.56 25.16 6.83
C GLY A 146 2.99 24.76 7.19
N GLU A 147 3.20 24.22 8.40
CA GLU A 147 4.54 23.90 8.92
C GLU A 147 5.31 22.87 8.12
N GLN A 148 4.61 22.02 7.34
CA GLN A 148 5.18 20.86 6.64
C GLN A 148 4.94 20.93 5.13
N SER A 149 4.69 22.13 4.60
CA SER A 149 4.37 22.34 3.19
C SER A 149 5.59 22.33 2.28
N VAL A 150 5.35 22.13 1.00
CA VAL A 150 6.34 22.30 -0.07
C VAL A 150 6.14 23.62 -0.80
N SER A 151 7.23 24.28 -1.19
CA SER A 151 7.13 25.47 -2.03
C SER A 151 6.73 25.12 -3.46
N LEU A 152 6.04 26.04 -4.15
CA LEU A 152 5.72 25.88 -5.57
C LEU A 152 6.97 25.72 -6.44
N ASP A 153 8.09 26.36 -6.10
CA ASP A 153 9.37 26.19 -6.81
C ASP A 153 9.96 24.78 -6.66
N TYR A 154 9.81 24.19 -5.47
CA TYR A 154 10.18 22.80 -5.21
C TYR A 154 9.30 21.85 -6.02
N MET A 155 7.98 22.04 -5.97
CA MET A 155 7.03 21.24 -6.77
C MET A 155 7.33 21.34 -8.26
N TRP A 156 7.58 22.56 -8.77
CA TRP A 156 7.97 22.79 -10.17
C TRP A 156 9.19 21.96 -10.54
N SER A 157 10.25 22.00 -9.72
CA SER A 157 11.49 21.27 -9.99
C SER A 157 11.26 19.75 -10.02
N ARG A 158 10.35 19.22 -9.20
CA ARG A 158 10.00 17.79 -9.17
C ARG A 158 9.16 17.37 -10.38
N LEU A 159 8.21 18.20 -10.80
CA LEU A 159 7.43 18.01 -12.02
C LEU A 159 8.32 18.10 -13.28
N GLU A 160 9.30 19.00 -13.26
CA GLU A 160 10.33 19.12 -14.30
C GLU A 160 11.23 17.87 -14.39
N GLY A 161 11.24 16.99 -13.38
CA GLY A 161 11.89 15.68 -13.44
C GLY A 161 11.08 14.60 -14.16
N GLN A 162 9.77 14.78 -14.39
CA GLN A 162 8.90 13.76 -15.00
C GLN A 162 8.84 13.88 -16.53
N VAL A 163 8.47 12.85 -17.27
CA VAL A 163 8.35 12.93 -18.74
C VAL A 163 7.14 13.75 -19.18
N LEU A 164 7.22 14.36 -20.37
CA LEU A 164 6.14 15.20 -20.92
C LEU A 164 4.80 14.44 -21.04
N SER A 165 4.84 13.20 -21.53
CA SER A 165 3.65 12.36 -21.68
C SER A 165 2.93 12.11 -20.34
N ALA A 166 3.67 12.05 -19.23
CA ALA A 166 3.07 11.89 -17.91
C ALA A 166 2.34 13.17 -17.46
N LEU A 167 2.93 14.35 -17.70
CA LEU A 167 2.29 15.63 -17.40
C LEU A 167 1.04 15.85 -18.28
N GLN A 168 1.13 15.51 -19.57
CA GLN A 168 0.00 15.56 -20.51
C GLN A 168 -1.13 14.64 -20.08
N SER A 169 -0.80 13.40 -19.70
CA SER A 169 -1.79 12.43 -19.22
C SER A 169 -2.54 12.93 -17.98
N VAL A 170 -1.83 13.53 -17.01
CA VAL A 170 -2.49 14.08 -15.82
C VAL A 170 -3.33 15.31 -16.17
N ALA A 171 -2.82 16.22 -17.00
CA ALA A 171 -3.58 17.39 -17.43
C ALA A 171 -4.86 17.00 -18.19
N TRP A 172 -4.78 15.97 -19.04
CA TRP A 172 -5.92 15.40 -19.73
C TRP A 172 -6.92 14.74 -18.77
N SER A 173 -6.44 13.98 -17.78
CA SER A 173 -7.31 13.34 -16.77
C SER A 173 -8.05 14.33 -15.87
N LEU A 174 -7.54 15.55 -15.76
CA LEU A 174 -8.16 16.67 -15.04
C LEU A 174 -9.01 17.56 -15.96
N GLU A 175 -9.11 17.22 -17.24
CA GLU A 175 -9.82 18.01 -18.27
C GLU A 175 -9.36 19.48 -18.32
N LEU A 176 -8.06 19.73 -18.12
CA LEU A 176 -7.54 21.10 -18.10
C LEU A 176 -7.60 21.75 -19.48
N PRO A 177 -7.93 23.05 -19.55
CA PRO A 177 -7.83 23.79 -20.80
C PRO A 177 -6.37 23.83 -21.25
N LEU A 178 -6.09 23.38 -22.47
CA LEU A 178 -4.74 23.39 -23.04
C LEU A 178 -4.26 24.80 -23.45
N SER A 179 -5.01 25.85 -23.13
CA SER A 179 -4.60 27.24 -23.31
C SER A 179 -3.96 27.79 -22.05
N LEU A 180 -2.92 28.60 -22.19
CA LEU A 180 -2.24 29.29 -21.07
C LEU A 180 -2.94 30.60 -20.68
N ASP A 181 -4.26 30.60 -20.70
CA ASP A 181 -5.09 31.72 -20.27
C ASP A 181 -5.39 31.63 -18.79
N ASN A 182 -5.57 32.79 -18.14
CA ASN A 182 -5.99 32.89 -16.74
C ASN A 182 -5.09 32.11 -15.76
N ILE A 183 -3.80 32.05 -16.05
CA ILE A 183 -2.80 31.45 -15.15
C ILE A 183 -2.51 32.42 -14.02
N ASP A 184 -2.54 31.91 -12.79
CA ASP A 184 -2.30 32.68 -11.57
C ASP A 184 -0.99 33.49 -11.68
N PRO A 185 -0.98 34.77 -11.26
CA PRO A 185 0.20 35.63 -11.30
C PRO A 185 1.43 35.03 -10.61
N GLN A 186 1.24 34.26 -9.54
CA GLN A 186 2.30 33.58 -8.81
C GLN A 186 3.01 32.54 -9.69
N ILE A 187 2.24 31.74 -10.45
CA ILE A 187 2.76 30.73 -11.38
C ILE A 187 3.42 31.38 -12.59
N SER A 188 2.79 32.43 -13.14
CA SER A 188 3.33 33.19 -14.26
C SER A 188 4.68 33.83 -13.91
N SER A 189 4.79 34.41 -12.71
CA SER A 189 6.03 34.99 -12.19
C SER A 189 7.11 33.93 -11.98
N LEU A 190 6.75 32.79 -11.38
CA LEU A 190 7.65 31.67 -11.15
C LEU A 190 8.20 31.10 -12.47
N TYR A 191 7.36 30.99 -13.51
CA TYR A 191 7.78 30.57 -14.84
C TYR A 191 8.85 31.52 -15.42
N ILE A 192 8.62 32.84 -15.32
CA ILE A 192 9.54 33.85 -15.85
C ILE A 192 10.87 33.80 -15.09
N GLU A 193 10.83 33.73 -13.76
CA GLU A 193 12.02 33.66 -12.93
C GLU A 193 12.88 32.43 -13.25
N ARG A 194 12.24 31.25 -13.35
CA ARG A 194 12.93 30.02 -13.71
C ARG A 194 13.49 30.03 -15.13
N SER A 195 12.78 30.65 -16.07
CA SER A 195 13.25 30.83 -17.46
C SER A 195 14.49 31.73 -17.51
N LYS A 196 14.53 32.80 -16.71
CA LYS A 196 15.71 33.68 -16.56
C LYS A 196 16.91 32.93 -15.97
N ARG A 197 16.72 32.08 -14.94
CA ARG A 197 17.80 31.30 -14.32
C ARG A 197 18.48 30.30 -15.29
N LYS A 198 17.77 29.80 -16.29
CA LYS A 198 18.31 28.85 -17.29
C LYS A 198 19.02 29.53 -18.47
N SER A 199 18.72 30.79 -18.75
CA SER A 199 19.36 31.53 -19.84
C SER A 199 20.77 31.96 -19.42
N LYS A 200 21.81 31.36 -20.02
CA LYS A 200 23.21 31.83 -19.89
C LYS A 200 23.48 33.15 -20.63
N ARG A 201 22.51 33.71 -21.37
CA ARG A 201 22.69 34.90 -22.22
C ARG A 201 22.06 36.15 -21.58
N LYS A 202 22.85 37.23 -21.56
CA LYS A 202 22.60 38.59 -20.99
C LYS A 202 21.30 39.33 -21.39
N ASN A 203 20.39 38.75 -22.20
CA ASN A 203 19.10 39.38 -22.52
C ASN A 203 18.01 38.88 -21.57
N HIS A 204 17.95 39.44 -20.36
CA HIS A 204 16.91 39.13 -19.38
C HIS A 204 15.56 39.82 -19.66
N ASP A 205 15.53 40.84 -20.53
CA ASP A 205 14.36 41.71 -20.73
C ASP A 205 13.27 41.16 -21.66
N SER A 206 13.50 40.07 -22.39
CA SER A 206 12.52 39.53 -23.35
C SER A 206 11.77 38.29 -22.88
N THR A 207 11.89 37.90 -21.60
CA THR A 207 11.29 36.67 -21.09
C THR A 207 9.91 36.96 -20.50
N HIS A 208 8.86 36.65 -21.26
CA HIS A 208 7.47 36.82 -20.83
C HIS A 208 6.75 35.46 -20.74
N PHE A 209 5.71 35.40 -19.92
CA PHE A 209 4.83 34.25 -19.86
C PHE A 209 4.02 34.15 -21.17
N PRO A 210 3.94 32.97 -21.82
CA PRO A 210 3.26 32.82 -23.11
C PRO A 210 1.72 32.72 -22.96
N ALA A 211 1.08 33.76 -22.41
CA ALA A 211 -0.38 33.83 -22.28
C ALA A 211 -1.08 33.73 -23.66
N GLY A 212 -2.25 33.10 -23.72
CA GLY A 212 -3.01 32.90 -24.96
C GLY A 212 -2.46 31.83 -25.91
N LYS A 213 -1.34 31.18 -25.57
CA LYS A 213 -0.77 30.11 -26.40
C LYS A 213 -1.21 28.74 -25.92
N ALA A 214 -1.34 27.81 -26.87
CA ALA A 214 -1.56 26.41 -26.58
C ALA A 214 -0.33 25.78 -25.89
N ALA A 215 -0.59 24.89 -24.92
CA ALA A 215 0.41 24.16 -24.18
C ALA A 215 1.10 23.10 -25.07
N SER A 216 2.28 23.44 -25.59
CA SER A 216 3.11 22.54 -26.41
C SER A 216 4.31 21.96 -25.66
N HIS A 217 4.80 22.64 -24.63
CA HIS A 217 6.05 22.31 -23.96
C HIS A 217 5.83 21.90 -22.51
N LYS A 218 6.81 21.18 -21.96
CA LYS A 218 6.80 20.69 -20.58
C LYS A 218 6.44 21.77 -19.56
N ASN A 219 7.07 22.94 -19.65
CA ASN A 219 6.84 24.03 -18.70
C ASN A 219 5.42 24.62 -18.80
N HIS A 220 4.77 24.51 -19.97
CA HIS A 220 3.38 24.92 -20.14
C HIS A 220 2.45 23.99 -19.35
N PHE A 221 2.65 22.67 -19.47
CA PHE A 221 1.89 21.68 -18.70
C PHE A 221 2.16 21.80 -17.19
N ILE A 222 3.40 22.08 -16.78
CA ILE A 222 3.71 22.34 -15.36
C ILE A 222 2.94 23.56 -14.85
N ALA A 223 2.90 24.66 -15.64
CA ALA A 223 2.13 25.85 -15.28
C ALA A 223 0.64 25.55 -15.12
N LEU A 224 0.04 24.81 -16.06
CA LEU A 224 -1.37 24.39 -15.99
C LEU A 224 -1.67 23.54 -14.76
N LEU A 225 -0.82 22.55 -14.48
CA LEU A 225 -0.99 21.66 -13.33
C LEU A 225 -0.83 22.38 -11.99
N LEU A 226 0.11 23.33 -11.88
CA LEU A 226 0.27 24.14 -10.68
C LEU A 226 -0.83 25.19 -10.53
N ASN A 227 -1.36 25.72 -11.64
CA ASN A 227 -2.53 26.59 -11.62
C ASN A 227 -3.75 25.83 -11.07
N TRP A 228 -3.97 24.60 -11.56
CA TRP A 228 -4.97 23.72 -10.98
C TRP A 228 -4.69 23.45 -9.50
N ARG A 229 -3.44 23.17 -9.10
CA ARG A 229 -3.08 22.95 -7.69
C ARG A 229 -3.49 24.13 -6.81
N LEU A 230 -3.30 25.38 -7.25
CA LEU A 230 -3.69 26.58 -6.48
C LEU A 230 -5.20 26.74 -6.29
N SER A 231 -6.02 26.06 -7.09
CA SER A 231 -7.47 26.03 -6.90
C SER A 231 -7.95 25.01 -5.85
N GLN A 232 -7.04 24.17 -5.34
CA GLN A 232 -7.34 23.09 -4.40
C GLN A 232 -6.92 23.48 -2.97
N PRO A 233 -7.38 22.77 -1.91
CA PRO A 233 -6.97 23.08 -0.53
C PRO A 233 -5.44 23.18 -0.35
N HIS A 234 -4.95 24.25 0.29
CA HIS A 234 -3.52 24.54 0.40
C HIS A 234 -2.85 23.78 1.56
N ASN A 235 -3.59 23.52 2.63
CA ASN A 235 -3.16 22.78 3.81
C ASN A 235 -4.09 21.58 4.05
N SER A 236 -3.64 20.66 4.90
CA SER A 236 -4.51 19.57 5.36
C SER A 236 -5.47 20.11 6.42
N SER A 237 -6.76 19.83 6.26
CA SER A 237 -7.73 19.90 7.35
C SER A 237 -7.85 18.58 8.11
N GLU A 238 -7.15 17.53 7.66
CA GLU A 238 -7.23 16.20 8.26
C GLU A 238 -6.43 16.16 9.57
N PHE A 239 -7.12 15.85 10.67
CA PHE A 239 -6.50 15.56 11.95
C PHE A 239 -5.73 14.24 11.88
N ILE A 240 -4.49 14.25 12.35
CA ILE A 240 -3.67 13.06 12.46
C ILE A 240 -3.69 12.59 13.90
N ALA A 241 -4.36 11.48 14.16
CA ALA A 241 -4.39 10.91 15.49
C ALA A 241 -2.97 10.47 15.90
N GLU A 242 -2.47 11.05 16.99
CA GLU A 242 -1.18 10.72 17.62
C GLU A 242 -1.25 9.35 18.33
N THR A 243 -1.47 8.30 17.55
CA THR A 243 -1.77 6.94 18.03
C THR A 243 -0.55 6.15 18.48
N GLY A 244 0.65 6.57 18.08
CA GLY A 244 1.92 5.91 18.38
C GLY A 244 2.80 6.65 19.39
N ASP A 245 2.19 7.54 20.18
CA ASP A 245 2.90 8.33 21.18
C ASP A 245 3.48 7.44 22.31
N GLU A 246 4.29 8.05 23.16
CA GLU A 246 4.94 7.32 24.24
C GLU A 246 3.94 6.78 25.26
N ALA A 247 2.86 7.52 25.51
CA ALA A 247 1.83 7.12 26.47
C ALA A 247 1.06 5.89 25.98
N THR A 248 0.58 5.89 24.72
CA THR A 248 -0.12 4.73 24.14
C THR A 248 0.77 3.49 24.16
N LEU A 249 2.03 3.59 23.72
CA LEU A 249 2.90 2.42 23.67
C LEU A 249 3.18 1.86 25.07
N LYS A 250 3.46 2.73 26.05
CA LYS A 250 3.66 2.30 27.45
C LYS A 250 2.40 1.65 28.02
N PHE A 251 1.23 2.17 27.69
CA PHE A 251 -0.04 1.58 28.13
C PHE A 251 -0.20 0.15 27.59
N ILE A 252 0.03 -0.07 26.29
CA ILE A 252 -0.01 -1.41 25.67
C ILE A 252 1.01 -2.34 26.33
N GLN A 253 2.23 -1.88 26.56
CA GLN A 253 3.29 -2.67 27.22
C GLN A 253 2.91 -3.06 28.66
N ASN A 254 2.28 -2.15 29.42
CA ASN A 254 1.77 -2.44 30.76
C ASN A 254 0.69 -3.52 30.71
N VAL A 255 -0.29 -3.40 29.80
CA VAL A 255 -1.32 -4.43 29.60
C VAL A 255 -0.69 -5.78 29.25
N ILE A 256 0.31 -5.82 28.36
CA ILE A 256 1.02 -7.06 28.02
C ILE A 256 1.71 -7.69 29.25
N ARG A 257 2.34 -6.87 30.10
CA ARG A 257 3.08 -7.35 31.27
C ARG A 257 2.15 -7.84 32.37
N ASP A 258 1.06 -7.13 32.59
CA ASP A 258 0.23 -7.25 33.79
C ASP A 258 -1.00 -8.15 33.55
N MET A 259 -1.36 -8.44 32.29
CA MET A 259 -2.45 -9.35 31.94
C MET A 259 -2.17 -10.79 32.41
N ILE A 260 -3.05 -11.29 33.28
CA ILE A 260 -3.12 -12.70 33.64
C ILE A 260 -3.76 -13.45 32.48
N ARG A 261 -3.03 -14.40 31.90
CA ARG A 261 -3.45 -15.15 30.71
C ARG A 261 -3.39 -16.66 30.96
N PRO A 262 -4.26 -17.46 30.31
CA PRO A 262 -4.14 -18.91 30.34
C PRO A 262 -2.81 -19.41 29.78
N ALA A 263 -2.34 -20.57 30.25
CA ALA A 263 -1.05 -21.14 29.86
C ALA A 263 -0.90 -21.48 28.36
N TRP A 264 -2.03 -21.70 27.66
CA TRP A 264 -2.05 -22.00 26.22
C TRP A 264 -1.93 -20.75 25.33
N VAL A 265 -2.02 -19.56 25.91
CA VAL A 265 -1.69 -18.32 25.21
C VAL A 265 -0.16 -18.25 25.15
N SER A 266 0.41 -17.96 23.99
CA SER A 266 1.86 -17.76 23.85
C SER A 266 2.27 -16.37 24.33
N SER A 267 3.49 -16.23 24.85
CA SER A 267 3.99 -14.92 25.27
C SER A 267 4.21 -14.03 24.05
N VAL A 268 3.92 -12.74 24.20
CA VAL A 268 4.36 -11.68 23.28
C VAL A 268 5.46 -10.85 23.95
N PRO A 269 6.27 -10.06 23.21
CA PRO A 269 7.30 -9.21 23.80
C PRO A 269 6.72 -8.17 24.75
N LYS A 270 7.17 -8.15 26.01
CA LYS A 270 6.71 -7.20 27.04
C LYS A 270 7.05 -5.75 26.69
N ASN A 271 8.15 -5.56 25.99
CA ASN A 271 8.64 -4.29 25.46
C ASN A 271 8.20 -4.08 23.99
N PHE A 272 7.01 -4.54 23.62
CA PHE A 272 6.47 -4.41 22.27
C PHE A 272 6.66 -3.00 21.70
N GLY A 273 7.06 -2.91 20.44
CA GLY A 273 7.37 -1.66 19.74
C GLY A 273 8.79 -1.14 19.95
N GLU A 274 9.58 -1.66 20.89
CA GLU A 274 10.99 -1.28 21.05
C GLU A 274 11.92 -2.06 20.11
N LYS A 275 13.07 -1.47 19.73
CA LYS A 275 14.10 -2.16 18.95
C LYS A 275 14.64 -3.40 19.67
N SER A 276 14.72 -3.35 21.00
CA SER A 276 15.18 -4.43 21.88
C SER A 276 14.21 -5.62 21.93
N ALA A 277 12.95 -5.48 21.48
CA ALA A 277 11.97 -6.56 21.46
C ALA A 277 12.24 -7.60 20.37
N GLY A 278 13.12 -7.30 19.41
CA GLY A 278 13.40 -8.15 18.27
C GLY A 278 12.24 -8.23 17.27
N SER A 279 12.29 -9.24 16.40
CA SER A 279 11.25 -9.47 15.39
C SER A 279 10.07 -10.23 15.97
N VAL A 280 8.88 -9.64 15.85
CA VAL A 280 7.61 -10.27 16.21
C VAL A 280 7.24 -11.32 15.17
N LYS A 281 7.00 -12.55 15.61
CA LYS A 281 6.65 -13.71 14.78
C LYS A 281 5.15 -13.75 14.49
N ALA A 282 4.75 -14.48 13.45
CA ALA A 282 3.33 -14.67 13.11
C ALA A 282 2.43 -15.08 14.29
N GLU A 283 2.85 -16.04 15.13
CA GLU A 283 2.05 -16.44 16.30
C GLU A 283 1.90 -15.30 17.34
N GLU A 284 2.93 -14.49 17.52
CA GLU A 284 2.86 -13.32 18.40
C GLU A 284 1.93 -12.25 17.80
N TRP A 285 1.97 -12.04 16.48
CA TRP A 285 1.01 -11.18 15.78
C TRP A 285 -0.43 -11.64 15.93
N ARG A 286 -0.67 -12.96 15.95
CA ARG A 286 -2.01 -13.51 16.23
C ARG A 286 -2.51 -13.01 17.57
N TRP A 287 -1.73 -13.18 18.64
CA TRP A 287 -2.10 -12.71 19.98
C TRP A 287 -2.19 -11.19 20.09
N LEU A 288 -1.33 -10.46 19.39
CA LEU A 288 -1.39 -9.01 19.33
C LEU A 288 -2.67 -8.52 18.62
N SER A 289 -3.14 -9.23 17.59
CA SER A 289 -4.40 -8.86 16.93
C SER A 289 -5.66 -9.33 17.68
N SER A 290 -5.57 -10.35 18.53
CA SER A 290 -6.76 -10.99 19.11
C SER A 290 -6.98 -10.72 20.59
N LEU A 291 -5.96 -10.25 21.31
CA LEU A 291 -6.02 -10.12 22.77
C LEU A 291 -5.39 -8.83 23.29
N PHE A 292 -4.09 -8.64 23.10
CA PHE A 292 -3.35 -7.61 23.84
C PHE A 292 -3.70 -6.16 23.40
N PRO A 293 -3.31 -5.68 22.20
CA PRO A 293 -3.81 -4.43 21.64
C PRO A 293 -5.33 -4.24 21.67
N PRO A 294 -6.20 -5.22 21.32
CA PRO A 294 -7.64 -5.04 21.50
C PRO A 294 -8.04 -4.59 22.90
N VAL A 295 -7.60 -5.31 23.94
CA VAL A 295 -7.90 -4.94 25.33
C VAL A 295 -7.29 -3.59 25.70
N ALA A 296 -6.03 -3.37 25.36
CA ALA A 296 -5.34 -2.13 25.69
C ALA A 296 -6.00 -0.91 25.05
N LEU A 297 -6.32 -0.98 23.75
CA LEU A 297 -6.88 0.14 23.02
C LEU A 297 -8.35 0.39 23.38
N ILE A 298 -9.13 -0.65 23.72
CA ILE A 298 -10.49 -0.47 24.24
C ILE A 298 -10.46 0.30 25.56
N ILE A 299 -9.56 -0.08 26.48
CA ILE A 299 -9.44 0.63 27.77
C ILE A 299 -8.92 2.06 27.58
N TYR A 300 -7.97 2.26 26.66
CA TYR A 300 -7.28 3.54 26.53
C TYR A 300 -7.99 4.55 25.64
N TRP A 301 -8.71 4.11 24.60
CA TRP A 301 -9.38 4.98 23.62
C TRP A 301 -10.90 4.82 23.61
N GLY A 302 -11.44 3.74 24.18
CA GLY A 302 -12.86 3.42 24.17
C GLY A 302 -13.58 3.68 25.49
N ASP A 303 -12.86 4.15 26.52
CA ASP A 303 -13.41 4.50 27.83
C ASP A 303 -13.13 5.97 28.15
N ALA A 304 -14.18 6.71 28.45
CA ALA A 304 -14.16 8.08 28.94
C ALA A 304 -14.89 8.10 30.29
N ASP A 305 -14.14 7.79 31.35
CA ASP A 305 -14.64 7.71 32.74
C ASP A 305 -15.85 6.77 32.91
N GLY A 306 -15.78 5.57 32.35
CA GLY A 306 -16.86 4.57 32.41
C GLY A 306 -17.99 4.76 31.40
N CYS A 307 -17.87 5.75 30.51
CA CYS A 307 -18.78 5.99 29.39
C CYS A 307 -18.05 5.84 28.04
N ALA A 308 -18.81 5.60 26.97
CA ALA A 308 -18.24 5.65 25.63
C ALA A 308 -17.86 7.11 25.28
N PRO A 309 -16.71 7.33 24.59
CA PRO A 309 -16.39 8.64 24.02
C PRO A 309 -17.50 9.15 23.08
N PRO A 310 -17.62 10.48 22.90
CA PRO A 310 -18.63 11.04 22.01
C PRO A 310 -18.36 10.66 20.55
N GLU A 311 -19.42 10.44 19.76
CA GLU A 311 -19.34 10.19 18.32
C GLU A 311 -19.21 11.49 17.51
N ASP A 312 -18.23 12.32 17.84
CA ASP A 312 -18.00 13.61 17.19
C ASP A 312 -16.57 13.75 16.65
N ASP A 313 -16.17 14.98 16.33
CA ASP A 313 -14.86 15.32 15.80
C ASP A 313 -13.89 15.85 16.88
N SER A 314 -14.23 15.69 18.16
CA SER A 314 -13.32 15.88 19.28
C SER A 314 -12.13 14.93 19.21
N LYS A 315 -11.11 15.15 20.06
CA LYS A 315 -9.96 14.25 20.12
C LYS A 315 -10.43 12.84 20.48
N GLU A 316 -11.22 12.72 21.54
CA GLU A 316 -11.76 11.47 22.07
C GLU A 316 -12.62 10.74 21.04
N GLY A 317 -13.53 11.46 20.35
CA GLY A 317 -14.36 10.87 19.30
C GLY A 317 -13.57 10.40 18.08
N ARG A 318 -12.48 11.09 17.70
CA ARG A 318 -11.57 10.62 16.65
C ARG A 318 -10.77 9.39 17.06
N PHE A 319 -10.33 9.31 18.31
CA PHE A 319 -9.68 8.11 18.85
C PHE A 319 -10.64 6.92 18.89
N LEU A 320 -11.93 7.14 19.15
CA LEU A 320 -12.96 6.11 19.01
C LEU A 320 -13.10 5.62 17.55
N LYS A 321 -13.16 6.53 16.57
CA LYS A 321 -13.18 6.16 15.13
C LYS A 321 -11.94 5.33 14.72
N VAL A 322 -10.77 5.70 15.25
CA VAL A 322 -9.51 4.95 15.07
C VAL A 322 -9.56 3.57 15.73
N LEU A 323 -10.14 3.48 16.92
CA LEU A 323 -10.36 2.23 17.63
C LEU A 323 -11.24 1.30 16.81
N ASP A 324 -12.40 1.77 16.36
CA ASP A 324 -13.35 0.99 15.55
C ASP A 324 -12.72 0.49 14.25
N HIS A 325 -11.97 1.34 13.56
CA HIS A 325 -11.23 0.97 12.36
C HIS A 325 -10.19 -0.11 12.62
N THR A 326 -9.45 0.01 13.73
CA THR A 326 -8.46 -1.00 14.14
C THR A 326 -9.16 -2.31 14.51
N MET A 327 -10.29 -2.24 15.21
CA MET A 327 -11.10 -3.39 15.58
C MET A 327 -11.67 -4.11 14.37
N ALA A 328 -12.02 -3.42 13.28
CA ALA A 328 -12.45 -4.07 12.03
C ALA A 328 -11.36 -5.03 11.51
N LEU A 329 -10.09 -4.61 11.41
CA LEU A 329 -9.02 -5.51 10.98
C LEU A 329 -8.81 -6.68 11.95
N PHE A 330 -8.86 -6.41 13.25
CA PHE A 330 -8.68 -7.44 14.28
C PHE A 330 -9.82 -8.45 14.27
N GLN A 331 -11.07 -8.02 14.08
CA GLN A 331 -12.23 -8.89 13.93
C GLN A 331 -12.15 -9.71 12.64
N ALA A 332 -11.75 -9.11 11.51
CA ALA A 332 -11.46 -9.85 10.28
C ALA A 332 -10.39 -10.94 10.54
N THR A 333 -9.31 -10.60 11.23
CA THR A 333 -8.23 -11.54 11.57
C THR A 333 -8.72 -12.68 12.45
N ILE A 334 -9.49 -12.39 13.50
CA ILE A 334 -10.08 -13.40 14.39
C ILE A 334 -10.98 -14.35 13.60
N VAL A 335 -11.90 -13.81 12.78
CA VAL A 335 -12.85 -14.61 11.99
C VAL A 335 -12.12 -15.50 11.00
N ALA A 336 -11.08 -15.00 10.32
CA ALA A 336 -10.27 -15.79 9.40
C ALA A 336 -9.57 -16.96 10.10
N LEU A 337 -9.11 -16.76 11.34
CA LEU A 337 -8.32 -17.75 12.09
C LEU A 337 -9.16 -18.68 12.98
N LEU A 338 -10.49 -18.68 12.84
CA LEU A 338 -11.35 -19.67 13.50
C LEU A 338 -11.12 -21.07 12.91
N TYR A 339 -11.25 -22.10 13.75
CA TYR A 339 -11.12 -23.50 13.35
C TYR A 339 -12.28 -24.04 12.51
N SER A 340 -13.33 -23.23 12.30
CA SER A 340 -14.45 -23.57 11.42
C SER A 340 -14.82 -22.36 10.57
N THR A 341 -15.42 -22.60 9.42
CA THR A 341 -15.89 -21.55 8.51
C THR A 341 -17.33 -21.84 8.07
N SER A 342 -17.99 -20.80 7.57
CA SER A 342 -19.30 -20.87 6.93
C SER A 342 -19.45 -19.67 6.02
N THR A 343 -20.44 -19.68 5.12
CA THR A 343 -20.75 -18.52 4.28
C THR A 343 -20.97 -17.26 5.11
N ARG A 344 -21.61 -17.39 6.28
CA ARG A 344 -21.79 -16.27 7.22
C ARG A 344 -20.44 -15.70 7.70
N ARG A 345 -19.50 -16.57 8.09
CA ARG A 345 -18.18 -16.13 8.57
C ARG A 345 -17.33 -15.53 7.45
N ALA A 346 -17.38 -16.10 6.26
CA ALA A 346 -16.74 -15.50 5.09
C ALA A 346 -17.30 -14.09 4.83
N ASN A 347 -18.62 -13.91 4.83
CA ASN A 347 -19.25 -12.59 4.66
C ASN A 347 -18.83 -11.59 5.76
N ILE A 348 -18.77 -12.03 7.02
CA ILE A 348 -18.31 -11.18 8.14
C ILE A 348 -16.84 -10.78 7.93
N TYR A 349 -15.98 -11.72 7.53
CA TYR A 349 -14.58 -11.43 7.19
C TYR A 349 -14.47 -10.35 6.13
N ARG A 350 -15.19 -10.51 5.01
CA ARG A 350 -15.18 -9.56 3.90
C ARG A 350 -15.70 -8.19 4.33
N LYS A 351 -16.77 -8.14 5.12
CA LYS A 351 -17.33 -6.88 5.65
C LYS A 351 -16.25 -6.11 6.43
N TYR A 352 -15.66 -6.75 7.43
CA TYR A 352 -14.67 -6.09 8.29
C TYR A 352 -13.37 -5.74 7.56
N HIS A 353 -12.94 -6.60 6.61
CA HIS A 353 -11.81 -6.27 5.74
C HIS A 353 -12.10 -5.02 4.89
N ALA A 354 -13.29 -4.93 4.28
CA ALA A 354 -13.69 -3.78 3.48
C ALA A 354 -13.81 -2.49 4.31
N GLU A 355 -14.41 -2.57 5.51
CA GLU A 355 -14.47 -1.44 6.46
C GLU A 355 -13.07 -0.93 6.81
N TRP A 356 -12.14 -1.83 7.11
CA TRP A 356 -10.75 -1.47 7.37
C TRP A 356 -10.06 -0.85 6.14
N VAL A 357 -10.21 -1.43 4.94
CA VAL A 357 -9.58 -0.88 3.72
C VAL A 357 -10.13 0.52 3.41
N ASN A 358 -11.44 0.71 3.49
CA ASN A 358 -12.10 1.98 3.17
C ASN A 358 -11.78 3.09 4.18
N GLY A 359 -11.58 2.75 5.46
CA GLY A 359 -11.21 3.71 6.50
C GLY A 359 -9.72 4.05 6.55
N LEU A 360 -8.87 3.31 5.83
CA LEU A 360 -7.41 3.40 6.00
C LEU A 360 -6.85 4.76 5.56
N THR A 361 -7.26 5.28 4.41
CA THR A 361 -6.76 6.57 3.90
C THR A 361 -7.51 7.76 4.49
N THR A 362 -8.73 7.57 4.99
CA THR A 362 -9.54 8.63 5.61
C THR A 362 -9.15 8.89 7.06
N LEU A 363 -8.89 7.85 7.85
CA LEU A 363 -8.51 7.98 9.26
C LEU A 363 -7.00 8.06 9.48
N PHE A 364 -6.21 7.53 8.54
CA PHE A 364 -4.75 7.59 8.60
C PHE A 364 -4.18 8.12 7.30
N PRO A 365 -4.30 9.43 7.05
CA PRO A 365 -3.76 10.03 5.85
C PRO A 365 -2.25 9.76 5.69
N GLN A 366 -1.50 9.69 6.79
CA GLN A 366 -0.08 9.32 6.79
C GLN A 366 0.20 7.92 6.21
N ALA A 367 -0.78 7.02 6.19
CA ALA A 367 -0.65 5.72 5.54
C ALA A 367 -0.43 5.86 4.02
N ARG A 368 -0.81 7.01 3.42
CA ARG A 368 -0.56 7.38 2.02
C ARG A 368 0.94 7.54 1.70
N GLU A 369 1.73 8.01 2.68
CA GLU A 369 3.19 8.20 2.52
C GLU A 369 3.97 6.88 2.62
N GLY A 370 3.36 5.86 3.24
CA GLY A 370 3.99 4.58 3.53
C GLY A 370 4.11 3.66 2.32
N LYS A 371 4.90 2.60 2.50
CA LYS A 371 4.96 1.51 1.52
C LYS A 371 3.64 0.73 1.55
N ILE A 372 2.75 1.04 0.61
CA ILE A 372 1.49 0.32 0.40
C ILE A 372 1.79 -1.18 0.20
N LYS A 373 1.09 -2.03 0.97
CA LYS A 373 1.29 -3.48 0.95
C LYS A 373 0.34 -4.13 -0.05
N PRO A 374 0.84 -4.98 -0.98
CA PRO A 374 -0.02 -5.82 -1.83
C PRO A 374 -1.00 -6.69 -1.03
N ASN A 375 -0.61 -7.03 0.21
CA ASN A 375 -1.41 -7.75 1.19
C ASN A 375 -2.80 -7.13 1.40
N ILE A 376 -2.96 -5.81 1.27
CA ILE A 376 -4.24 -5.10 1.45
C ILE A 376 -5.31 -5.69 0.52
N HIS A 377 -4.99 -5.80 -0.76
CA HIS A 377 -5.87 -6.41 -1.76
C HIS A 377 -5.91 -7.94 -1.65
N ALA A 378 -4.73 -8.56 -1.55
CA ALA A 378 -4.60 -10.01 -1.49
C ALA A 378 -5.42 -10.62 -0.34
N ALA A 379 -5.50 -9.95 0.80
CA ALA A 379 -6.32 -10.40 1.92
C ALA A 379 -7.82 -10.48 1.59
N GLY A 380 -8.36 -9.62 0.73
CA GLY A 380 -9.77 -9.72 0.37
C GLY A 380 -10.13 -11.04 -0.33
N HIS A 381 -9.16 -11.72 -0.97
CA HIS A 381 -9.35 -13.05 -1.55
C HIS A 381 -9.36 -14.19 -0.53
N ILE A 382 -9.01 -13.92 0.73
CA ILE A 382 -9.19 -14.91 1.82
C ILE A 382 -10.67 -15.27 1.95
N PHE A 383 -11.59 -14.35 1.62
CA PHE A 383 -13.01 -14.68 1.48
C PHE A 383 -13.24 -15.88 0.55
N ASP A 384 -12.64 -15.86 -0.64
CA ASP A 384 -12.85 -16.90 -1.66
C ASP A 384 -12.30 -18.24 -1.14
N PHE A 385 -11.16 -18.20 -0.45
CA PHE A 385 -10.53 -19.39 0.13
C PHE A 385 -11.27 -19.96 1.34
N LEU A 386 -11.92 -19.12 2.14
CA LEU A 386 -12.80 -19.57 3.22
C LEU A 386 -14.00 -20.34 2.68
N LEU A 387 -14.50 -20.01 1.48
CA LEU A 387 -15.59 -20.74 0.82
C LEU A 387 -15.10 -22.02 0.13
N LEU A 388 -13.93 -21.98 -0.51
CA LEU A 388 -13.42 -23.08 -1.34
C LEU A 388 -12.68 -24.15 -0.54
N PHE A 389 -11.82 -23.75 0.40
CA PHE A 389 -10.87 -24.65 1.07
C PHE A 389 -11.19 -24.84 2.55
N GLY A 390 -12.22 -24.18 3.06
CA GLY A 390 -12.58 -24.26 4.46
C GLY A 390 -11.73 -23.35 5.35
N PRO A 391 -11.60 -23.68 6.65
CA PRO A 391 -10.91 -22.85 7.63
C PRO A 391 -9.43 -22.66 7.29
N VAL A 392 -8.89 -21.46 7.53
CA VAL A 392 -7.49 -21.09 7.26
C VAL A 392 -6.49 -22.10 7.81
N MET A 393 -6.74 -22.64 9.00
CA MET A 393 -5.87 -23.62 9.66
C MET A 393 -5.59 -24.88 8.82
N SER A 394 -6.47 -25.17 7.84
CA SER A 394 -6.35 -26.35 6.97
C SER A 394 -5.36 -26.13 5.83
N TRP A 395 -5.01 -24.88 5.51
CA TRP A 395 -4.21 -24.53 4.33
C TRP A 395 -3.14 -23.45 4.58
N TRP A 396 -2.98 -22.96 5.81
CA TRP A 396 -1.91 -22.04 6.19
C TRP A 396 -0.52 -22.69 6.16
N CYS A 397 0.54 -21.89 6.05
CA CYS A 397 1.88 -22.42 5.81
C CYS A 397 2.66 -22.92 7.04
N PHE A 398 2.19 -22.70 8.28
CA PHE A 398 2.94 -23.11 9.49
C PHE A 398 3.42 -24.57 9.50
N PRO A 399 2.61 -25.57 9.10
CA PRO A 399 3.07 -26.96 9.03
C PRO A 399 4.19 -27.16 7.99
N PHE A 400 4.07 -26.48 6.84
CA PHE A 400 5.06 -26.56 5.77
C PHE A 400 6.37 -25.87 6.15
N GLU A 401 6.32 -24.71 6.82
CA GLU A 401 7.53 -24.02 7.30
C GLU A 401 8.27 -24.84 8.36
N ARG A 402 7.53 -25.47 9.27
CA ARG A 402 8.11 -26.41 10.23
C ARG A 402 8.77 -27.59 9.54
N LEU A 403 8.13 -28.14 8.51
CA LEU A 403 8.68 -29.22 7.71
C LEU A 403 9.94 -28.77 6.97
N ILE A 404 9.94 -27.59 6.33
CA ILE A 404 11.12 -27.01 5.67
C ILE A 404 12.24 -26.81 6.69
N GLY A 405 11.95 -26.27 7.87
CA GLY A 405 12.94 -26.10 8.94
C GLY A 405 13.50 -27.43 9.45
N ALA A 406 12.68 -28.48 9.50
CA ALA A 406 13.15 -29.83 9.82
C ALA A 406 14.04 -30.39 8.69
N LEU A 407 13.63 -30.24 7.43
CA LEU A 407 14.39 -30.68 6.26
C LEU A 407 15.75 -29.95 6.15
N GLN A 408 15.81 -28.66 6.48
CA GLN A 408 17.05 -27.87 6.54
C GLN A 408 18.02 -28.36 7.62
N LYS A 409 17.53 -29.01 8.67
CA LYS A 409 18.35 -29.59 9.74
C LYS A 409 18.83 -31.01 9.44
N ILE A 410 18.32 -31.64 8.38
CA ILE A 410 18.82 -32.93 7.92
C ILE A 410 20.19 -32.67 7.27
N ASN A 411 21.23 -33.27 7.86
CA ASN A 411 22.58 -33.17 7.35
C ASN A 411 22.66 -33.91 6.00
N THR A 412 22.57 -33.16 4.90
CA THR A 412 22.84 -33.71 3.57
C THR A 412 24.33 -33.52 3.33
N ASN A 413 25.10 -34.60 3.40
CA ASN A 413 26.56 -34.59 3.22
C ASN A 413 26.97 -34.32 1.76
N ASP A 414 26.43 -33.27 1.11
CA ASP A 414 26.81 -32.74 -0.21
C ASP A 414 27.16 -33.77 -1.30
N HIS A 415 26.56 -34.96 -1.28
CA HIS A 415 26.81 -35.98 -2.30
C HIS A 415 26.10 -35.59 -3.60
N ILE A 416 26.92 -35.16 -4.57
CA ILE A 416 26.49 -34.93 -5.95
C ILE A 416 26.09 -36.29 -6.56
N GLY A 417 24.81 -36.44 -6.95
CA GLY A 417 24.33 -37.58 -7.76
C GLY A 417 23.38 -38.59 -7.10
N GLY A 418 22.98 -38.41 -5.84
CA GLY A 418 21.91 -39.23 -5.24
C GLY A 418 20.53 -38.89 -5.80
N MET A 419 19.63 -39.86 -5.95
CA MET A 419 18.32 -39.79 -6.65
C MET A 419 17.27 -38.82 -6.05
N PHE A 420 17.66 -37.92 -5.13
CA PHE A 420 16.79 -37.02 -4.37
C PHE A 420 17.11 -35.50 -4.39
N PRO A 421 17.74 -34.84 -5.39
CA PRO A 421 18.14 -33.44 -5.22
C PRO A 421 17.12 -32.39 -5.68
N VAL A 422 15.94 -32.76 -6.23
CA VAL A 422 15.15 -31.80 -7.04
C VAL A 422 13.90 -31.22 -6.36
N VAL A 423 13.42 -31.72 -5.21
CA VAL A 423 12.09 -31.29 -4.71
C VAL A 423 12.10 -30.28 -3.55
N VAL A 424 13.19 -30.07 -2.81
CA VAL A 424 13.10 -29.33 -1.52
C VAL A 424 13.84 -27.99 -1.47
N ARG A 425 14.70 -27.64 -2.43
CA ARG A 425 15.53 -26.41 -2.32
C ARG A 425 15.08 -25.20 -3.13
N ALA A 426 13.95 -25.24 -3.83
CA ALA A 426 13.52 -24.12 -4.67
C ALA A 426 12.00 -23.86 -4.60
N ALA A 427 11.60 -22.94 -3.71
CA ALA A 427 10.52 -21.95 -3.92
C ALA A 427 10.05 -21.32 -2.58
N ALA A 428 10.96 -20.71 -1.83
CA ALA A 428 10.59 -19.75 -0.80
C ALA A 428 11.58 -18.59 -0.86
N TYR A 429 11.52 -17.84 -1.97
CA TYR A 429 12.20 -16.55 -2.03
C TYR A 429 11.47 -15.60 -1.06
N LYS A 430 12.02 -15.48 0.15
CA LYS A 430 12.06 -14.21 0.89
C LYS A 430 12.61 -13.15 -0.08
N ASN A 431 11.72 -12.44 -0.75
CA ASN A 431 11.89 -11.09 -1.32
C ASN A 431 10.71 -10.79 -2.24
N VAL A 432 9.55 -10.50 -1.63
CA VAL A 432 8.57 -9.59 -2.25
C VAL A 432 8.63 -8.30 -1.44
N SER A 433 9.56 -7.44 -1.85
CA SER A 433 9.68 -6.06 -1.42
C SER A 433 9.39 -5.15 -2.58
#